data_AF-A0A7V1LR84-F1
#
_entry.id   AF-A0A7V1LR84-F1
#
_cell.length_a   1.000
_cell.length_b   1.000
_cell.length_c   1.000
_cell.angle_alpha   90.00
_cell.angle_beta   90.00
_cell.angle_gamma   90.00
#
_symmetry.space_group_name_H-M   'P 1'
#
loop_
_entity.id
_entity.type
_entity.pdbx_description
1 polymer ?
#
loop_
_entity_poly.entity_id
_entity_poly.type
_entity_poly.pdbx_seq_one_letter_code
_entity_poly.pdbx_strand_id
1 'polypeptide(L)'
;MLSTNIDMLQTVANGLGELKDIVVFVGGVVAGLYADDPAASDIRPTKDVDCIIELKSRMEHARLEENLRTKGFVHDTSEDAPVCRMIYQEIKV
;
A
#
# COMPACT_ATOMS: atom_id res chain seq x y z
N MET A 1 3.93 -18.60 11.52
CA MET A 1 3.10 -17.86 10.56
C MET A 1 3.79 -16.53 10.26
N LEU A 2 4.76 -16.52 9.32
CA LEU A 2 4.88 -15.34 8.45
C LEU A 2 3.62 -15.43 7.58
N SER A 3 2.65 -14.53 7.65
CA SER A 3 2.55 -13.59 6.53
C SER A 3 1.48 -12.51 6.72
N THR A 4 1.21 -11.97 7.91
CA THR A 4 0.26 -10.83 8.00
C THR A 4 0.67 -9.67 7.08
N ASN A 5 1.97 -9.40 6.95
CA ASN A 5 2.48 -8.37 6.04
C ASN A 5 2.34 -8.77 4.56
N ILE A 6 2.70 -10.02 4.19
CA ILE A 6 2.60 -10.46 2.79
C ILE A 6 1.14 -10.59 2.34
N ASP A 7 0.25 -11.10 3.19
CA ASP A 7 -1.18 -11.23 2.88
C ASP A 7 -1.82 -9.85 2.69
N MET A 8 -1.44 -8.88 3.53
CA MET A 8 -1.86 -7.48 3.42
C MET A 8 -1.33 -6.84 2.13
N LEU A 9 -0.04 -7.05 1.82
CA LEU A 9 0.57 -6.59 0.57
C LEU A 9 -0.13 -7.18 -0.67
N GLN A 10 -0.39 -8.49 -0.67
CA GLN A 10 -1.08 -9.16 -1.76
C GLN A 10 -2.51 -8.65 -1.93
N THR A 11 -3.23 -8.43 -0.83
CA THR A 11 -4.59 -7.87 -0.86
C THR A 11 -4.60 -6.50 -1.54
N VAL A 12 -3.70 -5.59 -1.15
CA VAL A 12 -3.61 -4.25 -1.75
C VAL A 12 -3.11 -4.32 -3.20
N ALA A 13 -2.08 -5.12 -3.49
CA ALA A 13 -1.55 -5.26 -4.85
C ALA A 13 -2.59 -5.83 -5.83
N ASN A 14 -3.41 -6.78 -5.38
CA ASN A 14 -4.53 -7.30 -6.18
C ASN A 14 -5.62 -6.23 -6.36
N GLY A 15 -5.93 -5.46 -5.32
CA GLY A 15 -6.88 -4.34 -5.39
C GLY A 15 -6.47 -3.26 -6.38
N LEU A 16 -5.18 -2.93 -6.45
CA LEU A 16 -4.63 -1.96 -7.41
C LEU A 16 -4.80 -2.42 -8.87
N GLY A 17 -4.87 -3.72 -9.14
CA GLY A 17 -4.93 -4.26 -10.50
C GLY A 17 -3.75 -3.76 -11.35
N GLU A 18 -4.01 -3.31 -12.58
CA GLU A 18 -3.00 -2.75 -13.49
C GLU A 18 -2.18 -1.59 -12.90
N LEU A 19 -2.69 -0.85 -11.90
CA LEU A 19 -1.93 0.22 -11.25
C LEU A 19 -0.69 -0.32 -10.53
N LYS A 20 -0.69 -1.60 -10.14
CA LYS A 20 0.45 -2.23 -9.45
C LYS A 20 1.74 -2.20 -10.30
N ASP A 21 1.61 -2.10 -11.62
CA ASP A 21 2.75 -2.14 -12.55
C ASP A 21 3.46 -0.78 -12.66
N ILE A 22 2.86 0.28 -12.11
CA ILE A 22 3.42 1.64 -12.10
C ILE A 22 3.64 2.20 -10.68
N VAL A 23 3.52 1.35 -9.66
CA VAL A 23 3.84 1.70 -8.26
C VAL A 23 5.04 0.92 -7.77
N VAL A 24 5.71 1.47 -6.76
CA VAL A 24 6.75 0.77 -6.00
C VAL A 24 6.29 0.64 -4.56
N PHE A 25 6.15 -0.59 -4.07
CA PHE A 25 5.85 -0.85 -2.66
C PHE A 25 7.09 -0.64 -1.80
N VAL A 26 6.93 0.06 -0.69
CA VAL A 26 8.02 0.46 0.21
C VAL A 26 7.62 0.24 1.68
N GLY A 27 8.49 0.61 2.60
CA GLY A 27 8.18 0.58 4.03
C GLY A 27 8.26 -0.82 4.65
N GLY A 28 7.62 -0.97 5.81
CA GLY A 28 7.73 -2.18 6.64
C GLY A 28 7.08 -3.42 6.02
N VAL A 29 6.08 -3.24 5.16
CA VAL A 29 5.32 -4.35 4.59
C VAL A 29 6.19 -5.23 3.67
N VAL A 30 7.12 -4.62 2.94
CA VAL A 30 8.05 -5.31 2.03
C VAL A 30 9.34 -5.76 2.71
N ALA A 31 9.59 -5.39 3.97
CA ALA A 31 10.85 -5.69 4.66
C ALA A 31 11.18 -7.19 4.68
N GLY A 32 10.16 -8.04 4.86
CA GLY A 32 10.32 -9.50 4.85
C GLY A 32 10.64 -10.09 3.48
N LEU A 33 10.46 -9.34 2.38
CA LEU A 33 10.86 -9.79 1.03
C LEU A 33 12.37 -9.66 0.81
N TYR A 34 13.04 -8.80 1.59
CA TYR A 34 14.48 -8.57 1.51
C TYR A 34 15.27 -9.34 2.57
N ALA A 35 14.59 -9.96 3.53
CA ALA A 35 15.26 -10.73 4.56
C ALA A 35 15.70 -12.09 4.01
N ASP A 36 16.98 -12.19 3.70
CA ASP A 36 17.66 -13.39 3.24
C ASP A 36 18.66 -13.96 4.27
N ASP A 37 18.86 -13.26 5.41
CA ASP A 37 19.75 -13.67 6.50
C ASP A 37 19.00 -14.49 7.57
N PRO A 38 19.34 -15.78 7.76
CA PRO A 38 18.77 -16.61 8.82
C PRO A 38 19.07 -16.12 10.25
N ALA A 39 20.07 -15.25 10.43
CA ALA A 39 20.45 -14.64 11.70
C ALA A 39 19.78 -13.27 11.94
N ALA A 40 19.01 -12.75 10.99
CA ALA A 40 18.27 -11.51 11.16
C ALA A 40 17.21 -11.63 12.26
N SER A 41 17.00 -10.55 13.00
CA SER A 41 15.88 -10.45 13.93
C SER A 41 14.55 -10.57 13.20
N ASP A 42 13.52 -11.07 13.89
CA ASP A 42 12.16 -11.19 13.34
C ASP A 42 11.68 -9.90 12.64
N ILE A 43 11.02 -10.06 11.50
CA ILE A 43 10.40 -8.95 10.78
C ILE A 43 9.29 -8.35 11.64
N ARG A 44 9.43 -7.06 11.95
CA ARG A 44 8.40 -6.33 12.71
C ARG A 44 7.08 -6.29 11.91
N PRO A 45 5.94 -6.64 12.52
CA PRO A 45 4.63 -6.45 11.91
C PRO A 45 4.35 -4.97 11.61
N THR A 46 3.63 -4.72 10.52
CA THR A 46 3.10 -3.38 10.19
C THR A 46 1.57 -3.41 10.06
N LYS A 47 0.95 -2.23 9.92
CA LYS A 47 -0.52 -2.07 9.88
C LYS A 47 -1.02 -1.46 8.57
N ASP A 48 -0.13 -1.26 7.61
CA ASP A 48 -0.33 -0.48 6.40
C ASP A 48 0.53 -1.01 5.24
N VAL A 49 0.20 -0.57 4.04
CA VAL A 49 0.94 -0.82 2.80
C VAL A 49 1.36 0.52 2.21
N ASP A 50 2.63 0.88 2.34
CA ASP A 50 3.15 2.10 1.72
C ASP A 50 3.53 1.84 0.25
N CYS A 51 3.20 2.78 -0.64
CA CYS A 51 3.66 2.75 -2.02
C CYS A 51 3.99 4.16 -2.56
N ILE A 52 4.82 4.19 -3.59
CA ILE A 52 5.20 5.41 -4.31
C ILE A 52 4.74 5.27 -5.76
N ILE A 53 4.22 6.36 -6.31
CA ILE A 53 3.85 6.50 -7.72
C ILE A 53 4.39 7.82 -8.27
N GLU A 54 4.92 7.79 -9.49
CA GLU A 54 5.36 9.00 -10.18
C GLU A 54 4.17 9.69 -10.87
N LEU A 55 3.98 10.98 -10.56
CA LEU A 55 2.94 11.82 -11.17
C LEU A 55 3.55 13.13 -11.66
N LYS A 56 3.16 13.56 -12.86
CA LYS A 56 3.71 14.74 -13.55
C LYS A 56 2.84 15.97 -13.38
N SER A 57 1.59 15.82 -12.91
CA SER A 57 0.66 16.94 -12.78
C SER A 57 -0.47 16.68 -11.78
N ARG A 58 -1.16 17.75 -11.38
CA ARG A 58 -2.41 17.67 -10.60
C ARG A 58 -3.53 16.92 -11.32
N MET A 59 -3.55 16.97 -12.66
CA MET A 59 -4.54 16.22 -13.44
C MET A 59 -4.30 14.71 -13.35
N GLU A 60 -3.03 14.28 -13.37
CA GLU A 60 -2.69 12.87 -13.18
C GLU A 60 -3.03 12.40 -11.75
N HIS A 61 -2.77 13.24 -10.74
CA HIS A 61 -3.20 12.96 -9.38
C HIS A 61 -4.72 12.75 -9.27
N ALA A 62 -5.53 13.66 -9.83
CA ALA A 62 -6.99 13.51 -9.79
C ALA A 62 -7.48 12.26 -10.53
N ARG A 63 -6.82 11.88 -11.63
CA ARG A 63 -7.13 10.63 -12.37
C ARG A 63 -6.75 9.39 -11.57
N LEU A 64 -5.61 9.42 -10.87
CA LEU A 64 -5.19 8.34 -9.99
C LEU A 64 -6.22 8.13 -8.88
N GLU A 65 -6.63 9.21 -8.20
CA GLU A 65 -7.63 9.14 -7.13
C GLU A 65 -8.96 8.58 -7.63
N GLU A 66 -9.41 8.99 -8.82
CA GLU A 66 -10.62 8.43 -9.41
C GLU A 66 -10.47 6.94 -9.72
N ASN A 67 -9.34 6.54 -10.30
CA ASN A 67 -9.06 5.14 -10.60
C ASN A 67 -9.04 4.28 -9.31
N LEU A 68 -8.36 4.75 -8.27
CA LEU A 68 -8.37 4.13 -6.94
C LEU A 68 -9.80 3.98 -6.39
N ARG A 69 -10.64 5.02 -6.50
CA ARG A 69 -12.05 4.96 -6.10
C ARG A 69 -12.84 3.90 -6.89
N THR A 70 -12.64 3.81 -8.21
CA THR A 70 -13.30 2.77 -9.02
C THR A 70 -12.88 1.34 -8.64
N LYS A 71 -11.71 1.19 -8.00
CA LYS A 71 -11.19 -0.08 -7.50
C LYS A 71 -11.58 -0.38 -6.05
N GLY A 72 -12.35 0.52 -5.41
CA GLY A 72 -12.84 0.33 -4.05
C GLY A 72 -11.93 0.90 -2.95
N PHE A 73 -10.89 1.67 -3.31
CA PHE A 73 -10.12 2.44 -2.33
C PHE A 73 -10.91 3.70 -1.95
N VAL A 74 -10.92 4.03 -0.66
CA VAL A 74 -11.60 5.22 -0.14
C VAL A 74 -10.63 6.06 0.68
N HIS A 75 -10.81 7.37 0.76
CA HIS A 75 -9.99 8.18 1.67
C HIS A 75 -10.29 7.82 3.12
N ASP A 76 -9.24 7.80 3.95
CA ASP A 76 -9.40 7.74 5.40
C ASP A 76 -9.98 9.08 5.88
N THR A 77 -11.23 9.07 6.32
CA THR A 77 -11.93 10.25 6.86
C THR A 77 -11.91 10.29 8.38
N SER A 78 -11.07 9.48 9.05
CA SER A 78 -10.92 9.56 10.50
C SER A 78 -10.36 10.92 10.91
N GLU A 79 -10.64 11.32 12.15
CA GLU A 79 -9.99 12.48 12.74
C GLU A 79 -8.46 12.33 12.64
N ASP A 80 -7.79 13.43 12.26
CA ASP A 80 -6.34 13.51 12.04
C ASP A 80 -5.75 12.56 10.98
N ALA A 81 -6.57 11.95 10.13
CA ALA A 81 -6.08 11.15 9.02
C ALA A 81 -5.28 12.04 8.03
N PRO A 82 -4.08 11.60 7.60
CA PRO A 82 -3.38 12.27 6.52
C PRO A 82 -4.24 12.28 5.26
N VAL A 83 -4.31 13.42 4.57
CA VAL A 83 -5.18 13.63 3.40
C VAL A 83 -4.93 12.59 2.28
N CYS A 84 -3.70 12.10 2.16
CA CYS A 84 -3.33 11.11 1.15
C CYS A 84 -3.62 9.66 1.54
N ARG A 85 -4.02 9.38 2.78
CA ARG A 85 -4.23 8.00 3.23
C ARG A 85 -5.52 7.45 2.61
N MET A 86 -5.39 6.25 2.06
CA MET A 86 -6.49 5.46 1.54
C MET A 86 -6.75 4.27 2.45
N ILE A 87 -7.97 3.71 2.35
CA ILE A 87 -8.38 2.47 2.98
C ILE A 87 -8.88 1.52 1.89
N TYR A 88 -8.41 0.28 1.93
CA TYR A 88 -8.87 -0.80 1.07
C TYR A 88 -9.07 -2.07 1.88
N GLN A 89 -10.31 -2.59 1.94
CA GLN A 89 -10.63 -3.78 2.75
C GLN A 89 -10.07 -3.71 4.18
N GLU A 90 -10.29 -2.57 4.86
CA GLU A 90 -9.79 -2.30 6.22
C GLU A 90 -8.26 -2.11 6.35
N ILE A 91 -7.51 -2.20 5.26
CA ILE A 91 -6.05 -1.97 5.20
C ILE A 91 -5.79 -0.49 4.89
N LYS A 92 -4.88 0.13 5.64
CA LYS A 92 -4.38 1.48 5.35
C LYS A 92 -3.33 1.43 4.26
N VAL A 93 -3.46 2.32 3.26
CA VAL A 93 -2.57 2.44 2.09
C VAL A 93 -2.15 3.90 1.92
#